data_AF-A0AAV5SWX8-F1
#
_entry.id   AF-A0AAV5SWX8-F1
#
_cell.length_a   1.000
_cell.length_b   1.000
_cell.length_c   1.000
_cell.angle_alpha   90.00
_cell.angle_beta   90.00
_cell.angle_gamma   90.00
#
_symmetry.space_group_name_H-M   'P 1'
#
loop_
_entity.id
_entity.type
_entity.pdbx_description
1 polymer ?
#
loop_
_entity_poly.entity_id
_entity_poly.type
_entity_poly.pdbx_seq_one_letter_code
_entity_poly.pdbx_strand_id
1 'polypeptide(L)'
;MYSAVDPISEWYTRPLDGDDILAGGSMNLLTLLFVSLYVLVIAVFVSAEKEIIGFRYLISMAVADILCMVQYAFLNGLAILTKSRLFYTDYAWFAYCFHLPLIAWSRFLAIFSPHTFRLQSRRTSFSLCLIVGWIAPLILECATHFHPFITTFYYEPAVYGMVNDNFPKIAIVILVQHRKTLRGASNSLMVVERK
;
A
#
# COMPACT_ATOMS: atom_id res chain seq x y z
N MET A 1 -31.24 -7.22 -20.12
CA MET A 1 -30.06 -7.71 -19.38
C MET A 1 -28.85 -7.33 -20.22
N TYR A 2 -28.38 -6.08 -20.09
CA TYR A 2 -27.20 -5.62 -20.82
C TYR A 2 -25.98 -6.13 -20.04
N SER A 3 -25.32 -7.16 -20.54
CA SER A 3 -23.97 -7.49 -20.11
C SER A 3 -23.11 -6.30 -20.49
N ALA A 4 -22.82 -5.44 -19.52
CA ALA A 4 -21.82 -4.40 -19.69
C ALA A 4 -20.52 -5.14 -20.03
N VAL A 5 -20.09 -5.03 -21.29
CA VAL A 5 -18.77 -5.49 -21.72
C VAL A 5 -17.78 -4.76 -20.81
N ASP A 6 -17.08 -5.51 -19.96
CA ASP A 6 -16.03 -4.93 -19.10
C ASP A 6 -14.96 -4.34 -20.04
N PRO A 7 -14.81 -3.00 -20.10
CA PRO A 7 -13.91 -2.35 -21.06
C PRO A 7 -12.45 -2.77 -20.85
N ILE A 8 -12.14 -3.40 -19.73
CA ILE A 8 -10.80 -3.85 -19.36
C ILE A 8 -10.51 -5.27 -19.88
N SER A 9 -11.55 -6.06 -20.16
CA SER A 9 -11.40 -7.47 -20.57
C SER A 9 -10.61 -7.67 -21.87
N GLU A 10 -10.66 -6.70 -22.78
CA GLU A 10 -9.89 -6.70 -24.04
C GLU A 10 -8.37 -6.61 -23.79
N TRP A 11 -7.94 -5.93 -22.72
CA TRP A 11 -6.53 -5.81 -22.39
C TRP A 11 -5.89 -7.15 -21.97
N TYR A 12 -6.69 -8.08 -21.45
CA TYR A 12 -6.24 -9.39 -21.01
C TYR A 12 -5.99 -10.36 -22.17
N THR A 13 -6.64 -10.14 -23.32
CA THR A 13 -6.55 -11.03 -24.49
C THR A 13 -5.60 -10.50 -25.56
N ARG A 14 -5.30 -9.20 -25.56
CA ARG A 14 -4.31 -8.61 -26.46
C ARG A 14 -2.88 -9.07 -26.12
N PRO A 15 -1.99 -9.19 -27.12
CA PRO A 15 -0.58 -9.47 -26.86
C PRO A 15 0.07 -8.35 -26.02
N LEU A 16 1.19 -8.68 -25.36
CA LEU A 16 1.98 -7.71 -24.62
C LEU A 16 2.45 -6.57 -25.53
N ASP A 17 2.13 -5.35 -25.11
CA ASP A 17 2.60 -4.14 -25.77
C ASP A 17 3.97 -3.71 -25.21
N GLY A 18 4.68 -2.84 -25.91
CA GLY A 18 5.95 -2.27 -25.46
C GLY A 18 5.82 -1.56 -24.11
N ASP A 19 4.70 -0.88 -23.87
CA ASP A 19 4.38 -0.22 -22.60
C ASP A 19 4.21 -1.23 -21.47
N ASP A 20 3.56 -2.37 -21.72
CA ASP A 20 3.35 -3.43 -20.72
C ASP A 20 4.71 -4.03 -20.32
N ILE A 21 5.59 -4.27 -21.31
CA ILE A 21 6.94 -4.80 -21.11
C ILE A 21 7.80 -3.80 -20.34
N LEU A 22 7.75 -2.52 -20.69
CA LEU A 22 8.52 -1.48 -20.01
C LEU A 22 8.05 -1.31 -18.56
N ALA A 23 6.73 -1.23 -18.33
CA ALA A 23 6.16 -1.07 -17.00
C ALA A 23 6.46 -2.29 -16.12
N GLY A 24 6.01 -3.49 -16.52
CA GLY A 24 6.21 -4.70 -15.72
C GLY A 24 7.68 -5.11 -15.59
N GLY A 25 8.45 -4.96 -16.68
CA GLY A 25 9.87 -5.26 -16.72
C GLY A 25 10.70 -4.33 -15.83
N SER A 26 10.46 -3.02 -15.88
CA SER A 26 11.17 -2.07 -15.02
C SER A 26 10.82 -2.26 -13.54
N MET A 27 9.56 -2.53 -13.20
CA MET A 27 9.16 -2.83 -11.82
C MET A 27 9.89 -4.05 -11.26
N ASN A 28 9.96 -5.14 -12.04
CA ASN A 28 10.66 -6.36 -11.63
C ASN A 28 12.17 -6.16 -11.52
N LEU A 29 12.77 -5.48 -12.49
CA LEU A 29 14.21 -5.18 -12.48
C LEU A 29 14.59 -4.32 -11.28
N LEU A 30 13.85 -3.24 -11.02
CA LEU A 30 14.09 -2.36 -9.88
C LEU A 30 13.88 -3.12 -8.57
N THR A 31 12.89 -4.00 -8.47
CA THR A 31 12.68 -4.80 -7.27
C THR A 31 13.87 -5.70 -6.99
N LEU A 32 14.39 -6.42 -7.99
CA LEU A 32 15.57 -7.27 -7.82
C LEU A 32 16.80 -6.47 -7.35
N LEU A 33 16.99 -5.28 -7.91
CA LEU A 33 18.07 -4.37 -7.51
C LEU A 33 17.91 -3.89 -6.06
N PHE A 34 16.76 -3.33 -5.72
CA PHE A 34 16.54 -2.71 -4.40
C PHE A 34 16.41 -3.74 -3.29
N VAL A 35 15.81 -4.91 -3.52
CA VAL A 35 15.79 -6.00 -2.54
C VAL A 35 17.22 -6.44 -2.22
N SER A 36 18.08 -6.59 -3.24
CA SER A 36 19.49 -6.94 -3.01
C SER A 36 20.21 -5.89 -2.17
N LEU A 37 19.98 -4.60 -2.44
CA LEU A 37 20.53 -3.50 -1.64
C LEU A 37 19.99 -3.52 -0.20
N TYR A 38 18.70 -3.75 -0.01
CA TYR A 38 18.09 -3.83 1.32
C TYR A 38 18.60 -5.02 2.14
N VAL A 39 18.90 -6.16 1.50
CA VAL A 39 19.54 -7.31 2.18
C VAL A 39 20.92 -6.91 2.71
N LEU A 40 21.71 -6.13 1.95
CA LEU A 40 22.98 -5.59 2.43
C LEU A 40 22.79 -4.63 3.61
N VAL A 41 21.79 -3.75 3.54
CA VAL A 41 21.45 -2.84 4.64
C VAL A 41 21.08 -3.61 5.92
N ILE A 42 20.28 -4.67 5.80
CA ILE A 42 19.94 -5.55 6.92
C ILE A 42 21.20 -6.20 7.50
N ALA A 43 22.12 -6.68 6.66
CA ALA A 43 23.38 -7.27 7.13
C ALA A 43 24.20 -6.27 7.95
N VAL A 44 24.27 -5.01 7.51
CA VAL A 44 24.92 -3.92 8.28
C VAL A 44 24.20 -3.69 9.61
N PHE A 45 22.86 -3.59 9.61
CA PHE A 45 22.13 -3.39 10.86
C PHE A 45 22.28 -4.56 11.84
N VAL A 46 22.31 -5.79 11.36
CA VAL A 46 22.53 -6.99 12.18
C VAL A 46 23.93 -6.97 12.82
N SER A 47 24.93 -6.45 12.11
CA SER A 47 26.28 -6.32 12.67
C SER A 47 26.35 -5.31 13.83
N ALA A 48 25.55 -4.25 13.78
CA ALA A 48 25.61 -3.12 14.70
C ALA A 48 24.49 -3.08 15.76
N GLU A 49 23.48 -3.95 15.70
CA GLU A 49 22.32 -3.95 16.61
C GLU A 49 22.65 -4.25 18.08
N LYS A 50 23.82 -4.82 18.35
CA LYS A 50 24.31 -5.08 19.71
C LYS A 50 24.68 -3.78 20.41
N GLU A 51 25.20 -2.81 19.67
CA GLU A 51 25.65 -1.51 20.17
C GLU A 51 24.56 -0.46 20.08
N ILE A 52 23.84 -0.42 18.95
CA ILE A 52 22.81 0.60 18.67
C ILE A 52 21.43 -0.05 18.69
N ILE A 53 20.70 0.19 19.77
CA ILE A 53 19.36 -0.37 20.02
C ILE A 53 18.37 0.01 18.91
N GLY A 54 18.51 1.22 18.35
CA GLY A 54 17.67 1.70 17.24
C GLY A 54 17.73 0.81 15.99
N PHE A 55 18.85 0.11 15.74
CA PHE A 55 18.96 -0.78 14.58
C PHE A 55 18.06 -2.00 14.69
N ARG A 56 17.68 -2.43 15.90
CA ARG A 56 16.74 -3.55 16.09
C ARG A 56 15.38 -3.26 15.45
N TYR A 57 14.89 -2.03 15.59
CA TYR A 57 13.64 -1.58 14.97
C TYR A 57 13.78 -1.39 13.46
N LEU A 58 14.93 -0.90 13.01
CA LEU A 58 15.23 -0.71 11.59
C LEU A 58 15.38 -2.04 10.84
N ILE A 59 15.87 -3.11 11.48
CA ILE A 59 15.88 -4.45 10.91
C ILE A 59 14.44 -4.90 10.60
N SER A 60 13.52 -4.75 11.57
CA SER A 60 12.13 -5.15 11.37
C SER A 60 11.43 -4.33 10.29
N MET A 61 11.67 -3.01 10.24
CA MET A 61 11.16 -2.14 9.18
C MET A 61 11.72 -2.52 7.80
N ALA A 62 13.03 -2.81 7.71
CA ALA A 62 13.65 -3.22 6.45
C ALA A 62 13.06 -4.52 5.90
N VAL A 63 12.64 -5.45 6.78
CA VAL A 63 11.90 -6.64 6.36
C VAL A 63 10.51 -6.27 5.82
N ALA A 64 9.80 -5.34 6.47
CA ALA A 64 8.53 -4.82 5.96
C ALA A 64 8.69 -4.11 4.60
N ASP A 65 9.76 -3.33 4.41
CA ASP A 65 10.10 -2.70 3.13
C ASP A 65 10.32 -3.73 2.01
N ILE A 66 11.10 -4.78 2.29
CA ILE A 66 11.30 -5.87 1.31
C ILE A 66 9.96 -6.52 0.94
N LEU A 67 9.10 -6.81 1.94
CA LEU A 67 7.78 -7.39 1.67
C LEU A 67 6.91 -6.43 0.83
N CYS A 68 6.93 -5.13 1.12
CA CYS A 68 6.25 -4.12 0.32
C CYS A 68 6.78 -4.09 -1.13
N MET A 69 8.09 -4.16 -1.34
CA MET A 69 8.66 -4.22 -2.70
C MET A 69 8.24 -5.50 -3.43
N VAL A 70 8.27 -6.64 -2.75
CA VAL A 70 7.82 -7.90 -3.34
C VAL A 70 6.34 -7.81 -3.72
N GLN A 71 5.49 -7.31 -2.83
CA GLN A 71 4.04 -7.26 -3.04
C GLN A 71 3.61 -6.19 -4.05
N TYR A 72 4.07 -4.96 -3.91
CA TYR A 72 3.61 -3.84 -4.73
C TYR A 72 4.44 -3.60 -5.98
N ALA A 73 5.66 -4.12 -6.06
CA ALA A 73 6.52 -3.94 -7.23
C ALA A 73 6.72 -5.24 -8.02
N PHE A 74 7.28 -6.30 -7.42
CA PHE A 74 7.57 -7.54 -8.15
C PHE A 74 6.29 -8.25 -8.62
N LEU A 75 5.36 -8.44 -7.69
CA LEU A 75 4.12 -9.15 -7.93
C LEU A 75 3.18 -8.40 -8.88
N ASN A 76 3.11 -7.08 -8.78
CA ASN A 76 2.38 -6.24 -9.73
C ASN A 76 3.07 -6.19 -11.10
N GLY A 77 4.40 -6.13 -11.14
CA GLY A 77 5.17 -6.21 -12.37
C GLY A 77 4.95 -7.55 -13.08
N LEU A 78 4.91 -8.66 -12.33
CA LEU A 78 4.56 -9.97 -12.86
C LEU A 78 3.13 -9.98 -13.39
N ALA A 79 2.15 -9.46 -12.64
CA ALA A 79 0.74 -9.39 -13.05
C ALA A 79 0.53 -8.67 -14.40
N ILE A 80 1.30 -7.60 -14.65
CA ILE A 80 1.30 -6.90 -15.95
C ILE A 80 1.82 -7.83 -17.06
N LEU A 81 2.98 -8.46 -16.84
CA LEU A 81 3.65 -9.29 -17.84
C LEU A 81 2.88 -10.59 -18.14
N THR A 82 2.23 -11.18 -17.14
CA THR A 82 1.45 -12.41 -17.29
C THR A 82 0.00 -12.16 -17.68
N LYS A 83 -0.43 -10.89 -17.78
CA LYS A 83 -1.83 -10.50 -18.01
C LYS A 83 -2.76 -11.25 -17.06
N SER A 84 -2.46 -11.26 -15.77
CA SER A 84 -3.24 -12.01 -14.78
C SER A 84 -3.57 -11.15 -13.57
N ARG A 85 -4.80 -11.28 -13.06
CA ARG A 85 -5.18 -10.68 -11.77
C ARG A 85 -4.59 -11.52 -10.65
N LEU A 86 -3.81 -10.89 -9.80
CA LEU A 86 -3.29 -11.49 -8.58
C LEU A 86 -3.94 -10.78 -7.40
N PHE A 87 -4.56 -11.56 -6.51
CA PHE A 87 -5.20 -11.03 -5.31
C PHE A 87 -4.16 -10.89 -4.20
N TYR A 88 -4.13 -9.71 -3.58
CA TYR A 88 -3.23 -9.43 -2.47
C TYR A 88 -3.98 -8.90 -1.26
N THR A 89 -3.36 -9.15 -0.12
CA THR A 89 -3.73 -8.74 1.22
C THR A 89 -2.77 -7.59 1.55
N ASP A 90 -3.27 -6.35 1.78
CA ASP A 90 -2.51 -5.11 2.05
C ASP A 90 -1.65 -5.16 3.34
N TYR A 91 -1.49 -6.33 3.95
CA TYR A 91 -0.76 -6.61 5.16
C TYR A 91 0.61 -5.94 5.22
N ALA A 92 1.41 -6.07 4.16
CA ALA A 92 2.78 -5.56 4.16
C ALA A 92 2.80 -4.04 4.29
N TRP A 93 1.85 -3.35 3.63
CA TRP A 93 1.71 -1.91 3.73
C TRP A 93 1.27 -1.48 5.14
N PHE A 94 0.28 -2.14 5.73
CA PHE A 94 -0.11 -1.87 7.12
C PHE A 94 1.05 -2.11 8.09
N ALA A 95 1.78 -3.22 7.92
CA ALA A 95 2.95 -3.54 8.73
C ALA A 95 4.00 -2.43 8.63
N TYR A 96 4.34 -1.99 7.42
CA TYR A 96 5.26 -0.88 7.18
C TYR A 96 4.81 0.42 7.89
N CYS A 97 3.53 0.79 7.73
CA CYS A 97 2.98 1.99 8.36
C CYS A 97 3.03 1.95 9.89
N PHE A 98 2.92 0.78 10.51
CA PHE A 98 3.04 0.62 11.98
C PHE A 98 4.50 0.63 12.47
N HIS A 99 5.47 0.27 11.62
CA HIS A 99 6.89 0.37 11.97
C HIS A 99 7.38 1.83 12.04
N LEU A 100 6.82 2.74 11.22
CA LEU A 100 7.17 4.17 11.22
C LEU A 100 7.00 4.84 12.61
N PRO A 101 5.80 4.83 13.24
CA PRO A 101 5.62 5.41 14.56
C PRO A 101 6.39 4.65 15.63
N LEU A 102 6.58 3.33 15.48
CA LEU A 102 7.39 2.54 16.41
C LEU A 102 8.86 3.00 16.42
N ILE A 103 9.42 3.29 15.24
CA ILE A 103 10.78 3.84 15.12
C ILE A 103 10.82 5.25 15.67
N ALA A 104 9.86 6.12 15.33
CA ALA A 104 9.79 7.46 15.89
C ALA A 104 9.74 7.44 17.42
N TRP A 105 8.96 6.51 18.00
CA TRP A 105 8.89 6.29 19.44
C TRP A 105 10.22 5.86 20.04
N SER A 106 10.95 4.96 19.37
CA SER A 106 12.29 4.57 19.82
C SER A 106 13.28 5.75 19.85
N ARG A 107 13.19 6.69 18.90
CA ARG A 107 14.03 7.90 18.87
C ARG A 107 13.60 8.90 19.94
N PHE A 108 12.30 9.02 20.18
CA PHE A 108 11.78 9.83 21.27
C PHE A 108 12.26 9.31 22.64
N LEU A 109 12.18 8.00 22.89
CA LEU A 109 12.66 7.39 24.14
C LEU A 109 14.17 7.58 24.36
N ALA A 110 14.96 7.57 23.30
CA ALA A 110 16.39 7.83 23.39
C ALA A 110 16.71 9.25 23.90
N ILE A 111 15.86 10.24 23.61
CA ILE A 111 16.00 11.63 24.07
C ILE A 111 15.36 11.81 25.45
N PHE A 112 14.13 11.31 25.62
CA PHE A 112 13.34 11.53 26.82
C PHE A 112 13.85 10.74 28.04
N SER A 113 14.30 9.49 27.83
CA SER A 113 14.79 8.62 28.92
C SER A 113 15.99 7.79 28.45
N PRO A 114 17.17 8.42 28.27
CA PRO A 114 18.36 7.76 27.71
C PRO A 114 18.87 6.60 28.58
N HIS A 115 18.75 6.71 29.91
CA HIS A 115 19.19 5.66 30.84
C HIS A 115 18.38 4.37 30.65
N THR A 116 17.04 4.49 30.65
CA THR A 116 16.14 3.36 30.42
C THR A 116 16.32 2.77 29.02
N PHE A 117 16.46 3.64 28.01
CA PHE A 117 16.66 3.21 26.64
C PHE A 117 17.92 2.36 26.48
N ARG A 118 19.05 2.77 27.07
CA ARG A 118 20.33 2.01 27.03
C ARG A 118 20.25 0.64 27.70
N LEU A 119 19.37 0.47 28.68
CA LEU A 119 19.16 -0.80 29.39
C LEU A 119 18.14 -1.72 28.69
N GLN A 120 17.54 -1.28 27.59
CA GLN A 120 16.49 -2.04 26.93
C GLN A 120 17.04 -3.35 26.32
N SER A 121 16.47 -4.46 26.80
CA SER A 121 16.86 -5.79 26.35
C SER A 121 16.52 -6.02 24.86
N ARG A 122 17.30 -6.89 24.21
CA ARG A 122 17.04 -7.29 22.81
C ARG A 122 15.67 -7.94 22.65
N ARG A 123 15.26 -8.76 23.63
CA ARG A 123 13.95 -9.42 23.64
C ARG A 123 12.82 -8.39 23.64
N THR A 124 12.91 -7.38 24.50
CA THR A 124 11.90 -6.30 24.56
C THR A 124 11.77 -5.57 23.23
N SER A 125 12.89 -5.20 22.58
CA SER A 125 12.88 -4.55 21.27
C SER A 125 12.16 -5.39 20.21
N PHE A 126 12.52 -6.68 20.07
CA PHE A 126 11.90 -7.54 19.07
C PHE A 126 10.46 -7.92 19.40
N SER A 127 10.11 -8.07 20.68
CA SER A 127 8.72 -8.25 21.10
C SER A 127 7.86 -7.04 20.74
N LEU A 128 8.37 -5.81 20.91
CA LEU A 128 7.66 -4.61 20.48
C LEU A 128 7.49 -4.57 18.95
N CYS A 129 8.52 -4.92 18.19
CA CYS A 129 8.42 -5.03 16.73
C CYS A 129 7.38 -6.08 16.31
N LEU A 130 7.39 -7.26 16.93
CA LEU A 130 6.42 -8.32 16.66
C LEU A 130 4.98 -7.88 16.96
N ILE A 131 4.74 -7.34 18.15
CA ILE A 131 3.39 -6.98 18.60
C ILE A 131 2.86 -5.77 17.83
N VAL A 132 3.62 -4.68 17.80
CA VAL A 132 3.16 -3.41 17.22
C VAL A 132 3.34 -3.39 15.71
N GLY A 133 4.47 -3.92 15.21
CA GLY A 133 4.82 -3.85 13.80
C GLY A 133 4.22 -4.97 12.93
N TRP A 134 3.83 -6.10 13.51
CA TRP A 134 3.32 -7.26 12.73
C TRP A 134 1.94 -7.74 13.16
N ILE A 135 1.69 -7.89 14.46
CA ILE A 135 0.40 -8.42 14.96
C ILE A 135 -0.71 -7.37 14.91
N ALA A 136 -0.47 -6.17 15.44
CA ALA A 136 -1.45 -5.08 15.40
C ALA A 136 -1.93 -4.73 13.97
N PRO A 137 -1.05 -4.58 12.97
CA PRO A 137 -1.48 -4.34 11.59
C PRO A 137 -2.24 -5.53 10.99
N LEU A 138 -1.91 -6.78 11.35
CA LEU A 138 -2.67 -7.96 10.92
C LEU A 138 -4.11 -7.91 11.46
N ILE A 139 -4.26 -7.57 12.73
CA ILE A 139 -5.59 -7.42 13.36
C ILE A 139 -6.36 -6.29 12.68
N LEU A 140 -5.70 -5.16 12.41
CA LEU A 140 -6.32 -4.03 11.75
C LEU A 140 -6.76 -4.38 10.33
N GLU A 141 -5.91 -5.04 9.56
CA GLU A 141 -6.25 -5.48 8.20
C GLU A 141 -7.42 -6.47 8.20
N CYS A 142 -7.42 -7.47 9.08
CA CYS A 142 -8.58 -8.36 9.22
C CYS A 142 -9.84 -7.55 9.55
N ALA A 143 -9.73 -6.59 10.47
CA ALA A 143 -10.86 -5.75 10.85
C ALA A 143 -11.35 -4.88 9.67
N THR A 144 -10.47 -4.36 8.83
CA THR A 144 -10.87 -3.54 7.66
C THR A 144 -11.40 -4.38 6.51
N HIS A 145 -10.82 -5.57 6.27
CA HIS A 145 -11.21 -6.46 5.18
C HIS A 145 -12.60 -7.06 5.38
N PHE A 146 -12.97 -7.38 6.63
CA PHE A 146 -14.30 -7.94 6.92
C PHE A 146 -15.38 -6.89 7.18
N HIS A 147 -15.06 -5.59 7.13
CA HIS A 147 -16.03 -4.55 7.41
C HIS A 147 -16.70 -4.01 6.13
N PRO A 148 -18.03 -4.06 6.00
CA PRO A 148 -18.76 -3.72 4.76
C PRO A 148 -18.69 -2.24 4.36
N PHE A 149 -18.16 -1.38 5.23
CA PHE A 149 -18.02 0.06 4.98
C PHE A 149 -16.73 0.41 4.22
N ILE A 150 -15.69 -0.43 4.32
CA ILE A 150 -14.41 -0.14 3.68
C ILE A 150 -14.43 -0.77 2.29
N THR A 151 -14.24 0.08 1.28
CA THR A 151 -14.09 -0.38 -0.10
C THR A 151 -12.72 -1.02 -0.26
N THR A 152 -12.69 -2.29 -0.66
CA THR A 152 -11.45 -2.97 -0.99
C THR A 152 -10.85 -2.36 -2.25
N PHE A 153 -9.55 -2.06 -2.17
CA PHE A 153 -8.77 -1.69 -3.34
C PHE A 153 -8.09 -2.95 -3.88
N TYR A 154 -8.02 -3.08 -5.19
CA TYR A 154 -7.26 -4.13 -5.83
C TYR A 154 -6.37 -3.50 -6.90
N TYR A 155 -5.26 -4.16 -7.21
CA TYR A 155 -4.41 -3.74 -8.31
C TYR A 155 -5.01 -4.22 -9.63
N GLU A 156 -5.26 -3.29 -10.56
CA GLU A 156 -5.71 -3.58 -11.91
C GLU A 156 -4.54 -3.39 -12.89
N PRO A 157 -3.93 -4.48 -13.39
CA PRO A 157 -2.79 -4.42 -14.30
C PRO A 157 -3.04 -3.59 -15.55
N ALA A 158 -4.27 -3.59 -16.08
CA ALA A 158 -4.62 -2.84 -17.27
C ALA A 158 -4.57 -1.31 -17.11
N VAL A 159 -4.69 -0.83 -15.86
CA VAL A 159 -4.63 0.60 -15.53
C VAL A 159 -3.27 0.95 -14.89
N TYR A 160 -2.38 -0.04 -14.72
CA TYR A 160 -1.12 0.07 -14.00
C TYR A 160 -1.28 0.65 -12.58
N GLY A 161 -2.41 0.40 -11.91
CA GLY A 161 -2.75 1.09 -10.67
C GLY A 161 -3.80 0.41 -9.81
N MET A 162 -3.97 0.93 -8.59
CA MET A 162 -4.99 0.48 -7.64
C MET A 162 -6.36 1.06 -8.02
N VAL A 163 -7.35 0.19 -8.15
CA VAL A 163 -8.75 0.53 -8.46
C VAL A 163 -9.64 0.07 -7.30
N ASN A 164 -10.74 0.77 -7.12
CA ASN A 164 -11.75 0.45 -6.12
C ASN A 164 -12.84 -0.44 -6.75
N ASP A 165 -13.22 -1.54 -6.10
CA ASP A 165 -14.29 -2.43 -6.55
C ASP A 165 -15.64 -1.70 -6.83
N ASN A 166 -15.88 -0.57 -6.17
CA ASN A 166 -17.11 0.23 -6.33
C ASN A 166 -16.96 1.45 -7.24
N PHE A 167 -15.84 1.61 -7.97
CA PHE A 167 -15.60 2.78 -8.82
C PHE A 167 -16.77 3.12 -9.78
N PRO A 168 -17.44 2.14 -10.43
CA PRO A 168 -18.61 2.43 -11.27
C PRO A 168 -19.78 3.04 -10.49
N LYS A 169 -20.07 2.53 -9.28
CA LYS A 169 -21.15 3.04 -8.43
C LYS A 169 -20.83 4.45 -7.91
N ILE A 170 -19.59 4.69 -7.49
CA ILE A 170 -19.15 5.99 -6.96
C ILE A 170 -19.11 7.03 -8.08
N ALA A 171 -18.59 6.69 -9.26
CA ALA A 171 -18.57 7.57 -10.42
C ALA A 171 -20.00 7.95 -10.86
N ILE A 172 -20.95 7.00 -10.87
CA ILE A 172 -22.36 7.29 -11.15
C ILE A 172 -22.94 8.23 -10.10
N VAL A 173 -22.67 8.02 -8.81
CA VAL A 173 -23.14 8.92 -7.74
C VAL A 173 -22.56 10.33 -7.92
N ILE A 174 -21.26 10.46 -8.19
CA ILE A 174 -20.62 11.76 -8.42
C ILE A 174 -21.20 12.45 -9.66
N LEU A 175 -21.38 11.73 -10.77
CA LEU A 175 -21.96 12.28 -12.00
C LEU A 175 -23.43 12.68 -11.81
N VAL A 176 -24.21 11.90 -11.07
CA VAL A 176 -25.60 12.23 -10.73
C VAL A 176 -25.66 13.46 -9.82
N GLN A 177 -24.74 13.57 -8.86
CA GLN A 177 -24.66 14.68 -7.93
C GLN A 177 -24.22 15.96 -8.65
N HIS A 178 -23.22 15.88 -9.54
CA HIS A 178 -22.79 16.97 -10.41
C HIS A 178 -23.93 17.44 -11.33
N ARG A 179 -24.68 16.52 -11.93
CA ARG A 179 -25.84 16.83 -12.78
C ARG A 179 -26.97 17.52 -12.00
N LYS A 180 -27.19 17.13 -10.74
CA LYS A 180 -28.16 17.80 -9.85
C LYS A 180 -27.70 19.22 -9.49
N THR A 181 -26.42 19.43 -9.20
CA THR A 181 -25.85 20.75 -8.91
C THR A 181 -25.97 21.70 -10.10
N LEU A 182 -25.67 21.24 -11.32
CA LEU A 182 -25.82 22.03 -12.54
C LEU A 182 -27.28 22.40 -12.83
N ARG A 183 -28.23 21.47 -12.62
CA ARG A 183 -29.67 21.76 -12.74
C ARG A 183 -30.17 22.74 -11.69
N GLY A 184 -29.65 22.64 -10.46
CA GLY A 184 -29.95 23.60 -9.39
C GLY A 184 -29.47 25.01 -9.74
N ALA A 185 -28.22 25.15 -10.20
CA ALA A 185 -27.65 26.43 -10.61
C ALA A 185 -28.39 27.05 -11.81
N SER A 186 -28.78 26.25 -12.80
CA SER A 186 -29.57 26.70 -13.94
C SER A 186 -30.96 27.22 -13.53
N ASN A 187 -31.63 26.56 -12.58
CA ASN A 187 -32.92 27.01 -12.07
C ASN A 187 -32.81 28.30 -11.23
N SER A 188 -31.71 28.48 -10.47
CA SER A 188 -31.47 29.72 -9.73
C SER A 188 -31.23 30.92 -10.64
N LEU A 189 -30.53 30.75 -11.77
CA LEU A 189 -30.32 31.81 -12.77
C LEU A 189 -31.63 32.24 -13.43
N MET A 190 -32.51 31.29 -13.78
CA MET A 190 -33.83 31.61 -14.37
C MET A 190 -34.80 32.29 -13.39
N VAL A 191 -34.59 32.18 -12.07
CA VAL A 191 -35.39 32.89 -11.06
C VAL A 191 -34.92 34.35 -10.90
N VAL A 192 -33.63 34.61 -11.11
CA VAL A 192 -33.06 35.98 -11.06
C VAL A 192 -33.48 36.81 -12.27
N GLU A 193 -33.58 36.23 -13.47
CA GLU A 193 -34.03 36.93 -14.68
C GLU A 193 -35.53 37.27 -14.73
N ARG A 194 -36.35 36.71 -13.83
CA ARG A 194 -37.81 37.00 -13.76
C ARG A 194 -38.20 38.07 -12.74
N LYS A 195 -37.24 38.71 -12.07
CA LYS A 195 -37.46 39.86 -11.19
C LYS A 195 -37.00 41.13 -11.88
#